data_AF-A0A849RGP1-F1
#
_entry.id   AF-A0A849RGP1-F1
#
_cell.length_a   1.000
_cell.length_b   1.000
_cell.length_c   1.000
_cell.angle_alpha   90.00
_cell.angle_beta   90.00
_cell.angle_gamma   90.00
#
_symmetry.space_group_name_H-M   'P 1'
#
loop_
_entity.id
_entity.type
_entity.pdbx_description
1 polymer ?
#
loop_
_entity_poly.entity_id
_entity_poly.type
_entity_poly.pdbx_seq_one_letter_code
_entity_poly.pdbx_strand_id
1 'polypeptide(L)' 'MNEADEVLDEDLDAAVDYYESLLNNTLPQKQAERIALEQFGVVLEDKLIDRIMEQYACTMLSIEDCVRAQLQKRQLI' A
#
# COMPACT_ATOMS: atom_id res chain seq x y z
N MET A 1 37.00 -17.51 18.56
CA MET A 1 36.61 -16.09 18.50
C MET A 1 35.32 -16.05 17.72
N ASN A 2 34.19 -15.84 18.39
CA ASN A 2 32.96 -15.44 17.71
C ASN A 2 33.12 -13.95 17.47
N GLU A 3 33.51 -13.56 16.26
CA GLU A 3 33.29 -12.20 15.79
C GLU A 3 31.77 -12.02 15.80
N ALA A 4 31.29 -11.26 16.77
CA ALA A 4 29.99 -10.63 16.62
C ALA A 4 30.18 -9.68 15.43
N ASP A 5 29.60 -10.01 14.29
CA ASP A 5 29.45 -9.07 13.18
C ASP A 5 28.84 -7.80 13.78
N GLU A 6 29.65 -6.75 13.88
CA GLU A 6 29.20 -5.45 14.34
C GLU A 6 28.19 -4.96 13.31
N VAL A 7 26.91 -4.94 13.66
CA VAL A 7 25.87 -4.33 12.82
C VAL A 7 26.22 -2.86 12.68
N LEU A 8 26.65 -2.46 11.47
CA LEU A 8 27.04 -1.10 11.19
C LEU A 8 25.77 -0.24 10.99
N ASP A 9 25.86 1.07 11.21
CA ASP A 9 24.75 1.99 10.98
C ASP A 9 24.24 1.91 9.52
N GLU A 10 25.12 1.58 8.57
CA GLU A 10 24.78 1.34 7.15
C GLU A 10 23.88 0.10 6.95
N ASP A 11 24.03 -0.95 7.77
CA ASP A 11 23.18 -2.14 7.73
C ASP A 11 21.78 -1.84 8.29
N LEU A 12 21.70 -0.92 9.26
CA LEU A 12 20.43 -0.44 9.82
C LEU A 12 19.66 0.40 8.79
N ASP A 13 20.34 1.32 8.09
CA ASP A 13 19.72 2.12 7.03
C ASP A 13 19.21 1.24 5.88
N ALA A 14 20.02 0.26 5.43
CA ALA A 14 19.59 -0.69 4.40
C ALA A 14 18.39 -1.56 4.85
N ALA A 15 18.35 -1.94 6.13
CA ALA A 15 17.21 -2.67 6.69
C ALA A 15 15.94 -1.82 6.74
N VAL A 16 16.06 -0.52 7.07
CA VAL A 16 14.93 0.43 7.05
C VAL A 16 14.39 0.58 5.63
N ASP A 17 15.25 0.85 4.65
CA ASP A 17 14.85 0.99 3.25
C ASP A 17 14.15 -0.27 2.72
N TYR A 18 14.67 -1.44 3.08
CA TYR A 18 14.06 -2.72 2.75
C TYR A 18 12.69 -2.89 3.40
N TYR A 19 12.56 -2.58 4.70
CA TYR A 19 11.28 -2.65 5.41
C TYR A 19 10.25 -1.65 4.86
N GLU A 20 10.66 -0.42 4.55
CA GLU A 20 9.78 0.59 3.93
C GLU A 20 9.30 0.15 2.55
N SER A 21 10.20 -0.42 1.74
CA SER A 21 9.84 -1.04 0.45
C SER A 21 8.85 -2.19 0.62
N LEU A 22 9.04 -3.02 1.64
CA LEU A 22 8.16 -4.15 1.93
C LEU A 22 6.78 -3.66 2.40
N LEU A 23 6.73 -2.66 3.28
CA LEU A 23 5.49 -2.02 3.74
C LEU A 23 4.77 -1.34 2.58
N ASN A 24 5.46 -0.58 1.75
CA ASN A 24 4.87 0.07 0.58
C ASN A 24 4.27 -0.94 -0.42
N ASN A 25 4.79 -2.16 -0.47
CA ASN A 25 4.28 -3.24 -1.32
C ASN A 25 3.24 -4.16 -0.65
N THR A 26 3.12 -4.14 0.67
CA THR A 26 2.23 -5.04 1.43
C THR A 26 1.06 -4.32 2.08
N LEU A 27 1.14 -3.00 2.30
CA LEU A 27 0.06 -2.22 2.88
C LEU A 27 -1.09 -2.06 1.87
N PRO A 28 -2.30 -2.55 2.20
CA PRO A 28 -3.46 -2.42 1.35
C PRO A 28 -3.73 -0.97 0.91
N GLN A 29 -3.53 0.02 1.79
CA GLN A 29 -3.71 1.43 1.47
C GLN A 29 -2.77 1.88 0.33
N LYS A 30 -1.49 1.51 0.41
CA LYS A 30 -0.48 1.85 -0.61
C LYS A 30 -0.74 1.12 -1.92
N GLN A 31 -1.21 -0.12 -1.85
CA GLN A 31 -1.67 -0.83 -3.05
C GLN A 31 -2.87 -0.13 -3.70
N ALA A 32 -3.85 0.33 -2.91
CA ALA A 32 -5.02 1.05 -3.42
C ALA A 32 -4.63 2.39 -4.07
N GLU A 33 -3.77 3.19 -3.43
CA GLU A 33 -3.21 4.42 -3.97
C GLU A 33 -2.50 4.17 -5.31
N ARG A 34 -1.63 3.15 -5.35
CA ARG A 34 -0.88 2.78 -6.56
C ARG A 34 -1.81 2.36 -7.69
N ILE A 35 -2.78 1.48 -7.43
CA ILE A 35 -3.74 1.02 -8.43
C ILE A 35 -4.55 2.20 -8.98
N ALA A 36 -5.07 3.07 -8.09
CA ALA A 36 -5.84 4.23 -8.50
C ALA A 36 -5.05 5.18 -9.41
N LEU A 37 -3.78 5.44 -9.05
CA LEU A 37 -2.91 6.33 -9.81
C LEU A 37 -2.47 5.69 -11.14
N GLU A 38 -1.94 4.46 -11.11
CA GLU A 38 -1.34 3.81 -12.28
C GLU A 38 -2.38 3.34 -13.30
N GLN A 39 -3.52 2.79 -12.85
CA GLN A 39 -4.53 2.24 -13.76
C GLN A 39 -5.56 3.28 -14.19
N PHE A 40 -5.88 4.25 -13.33
CA PHE A 40 -7.00 5.18 -13.54
C PHE A 40 -6.58 6.65 -13.56
N GLY A 41 -5.33 6.99 -13.23
CA GLY A 41 -4.87 8.38 -13.15
C GLY A 41 -5.51 9.18 -12.01
N VAL A 42 -6.05 8.51 -10.97
CA VAL A 42 -6.77 9.14 -9.87
C VAL A 42 -5.91 9.13 -8.61
N VAL A 43 -5.72 10.30 -8.00
CA VAL A 43 -5.17 10.43 -6.66
C VAL A 43 -6.29 10.25 -5.65
N LEU A 44 -6.16 9.28 -4.74
CA LEU A 44 -7.17 9.01 -3.73
C LEU A 44 -7.07 10.01 -2.57
N GLU A 45 -8.20 10.54 -2.14
CA GLU A 45 -8.32 11.24 -0.86
C GLU A 45 -8.35 10.23 0.29
N ASP A 46 -7.84 10.59 1.47
CA ASP A 46 -7.83 9.73 2.67
C ASP A 46 -9.20 9.10 2.97
N LYS A 47 -10.27 9.88 2.88
CA LYS A 47 -11.66 9.41 3.10
C LYS A 47 -12.11 8.35 2.08
N LEU A 48 -11.53 8.34 0.88
CA LEU A 48 -11.81 7.34 -0.13
C LEU A 48 -10.97 6.08 0.11
N ILE A 49 -9.72 6.23 0.54
CA ILE A 49 -8.87 5.13 0.99
C ILE A 49 -9.55 4.38 2.12
N ASP A 50 -10.04 5.08 3.15
CA ASP A 50 -10.74 4.48 4.29
C ASP A 50 -11.93 3.61 3.83
N ARG A 51 -12.74 4.11 2.90
CA ARG A 51 -13.88 3.36 2.35
C ARG A 51 -13.47 2.15 1.53
N ILE A 52 -12.36 2.25 0.78
CA ILE A 52 -11.80 1.11 0.05
C ILE A 52 -11.32 0.06 1.06
N MET A 53 -10.68 0.47 2.15
CA MET A 53 -10.22 -0.44 3.21
C MET A 53 -11.40 -1.10 3.94
N GLU A 54 -12.44 -0.35 4.29
CA GLU A 54 -13.66 -0.89 4.89
C GLU A 54 -14.30 -1.95 3.98
N GLN A 55 -14.41 -1.66 2.67
CA GLN A 55 -14.96 -2.64 1.73
C GLN A 55 -14.05 -3.87 1.58
N TYR A 56 -12.73 -3.66 1.52
CA TYR A 56 -11.76 -4.74 1.41
C TYR A 56 -11.79 -5.65 2.64
N ALA A 57 -11.92 -5.08 3.85
CA ALA A 57 -12.01 -5.84 5.09
C ALA A 57 -13.33 -6.62 5.24
N CYS A 58 -14.42 -6.11 4.67
CA CYS A 58 -15.76 -6.70 4.80
C CYS A 58 -16.17 -7.60 3.62
N THR A 59 -15.32 -7.77 2.61
CA THR A 59 -15.63 -8.58 1.42
C THR A 59 -14.50 -9.54 1.09
N MET A 60 -14.75 -10.52 0.21
CA MET A 60 -13.70 -11.37 -0.36
C MET A 60 -13.15 -10.83 -1.69
N LEU A 61 -13.39 -9.55 -1.98
CA LEU A 61 -12.93 -8.94 -3.22
C LEU A 61 -11.43 -8.65 -3.14
N SER A 62 -10.79 -8.61 -4.31
CA SER A 62 -9.44 -8.08 -4.40
C SER A 62 -9.43 -6.58 -4.09
N ILE A 63 -8.27 -6.05 -3.70
CA ILE A 63 -8.14 -4.62 -3.47
C ILE A 63 -8.37 -3.81 -4.75
N GLU A 64 -7.97 -4.34 -5.91
CA GLU A 64 -8.22 -3.73 -7.22
C GLU A 64 -9.73 -3.59 -7.48
N ASP A 65 -10.51 -4.63 -7.20
CA ASP A 65 -11.96 -4.59 -7.37
C ASP A 65 -12.62 -3.60 -6.40
N CYS A 66 -12.10 -3.49 -5.18
CA CYS A 66 -12.57 -2.50 -4.21
C CYS A 66 -12.28 -1.07 -4.67
N VAL A 67 -11.07 -0.82 -5.19
CA VAL A 67 -10.70 0.48 -5.79
C VAL A 67 -11.63 0.81 -6.95
N ARG A 68 -11.75 -0.09 -7.93
CA ARG A 68 -12.60 0.10 -9.11
C ARG A 68 -14.06 0.38 -8.71
N ALA A 69 -14.62 -0.41 -7.79
CA ALA A 69 -15.99 -0.23 -7.34
C ALA A 69 -16.22 1.13 -6.66
N GLN A 70 -15.28 1.60 -5.83
CA GLN A 70 -15.41 2.89 -5.16
C GLN A 70 -15.22 4.07 -6.11
N LEU A 71 -14.31 3.97 -7.08
CA LEU A 71 -14.13 4.99 -8.13
C LEU A 71 -15.38 5.11 -9.01
N GLN A 72 -15.96 3.99 -9.44
CA GLN A 72 -17.21 3.98 -10.23
C GLN A 72 -18.40 4.56 -9.45
N LYS A 73 -18.56 4.19 -8.17
CA LYS A 73 -19.63 4.75 -7.31
C LYS A 73 -19.55 6.27 -7.18
N ARG A 74 -18.34 6.84 -7.27
CA ARG A 74 -18.10 8.28 -7.21
C ARG A 74 -18.00 8.95 -8.58
N GLN A 75 -18.20 8.21 -9.67
CA GLN A 75 -18.12 8.70 -11.06
C GLN A 75 -16.75 9.34 -11.38
N LEU A 76 -15.67 8.78 -10.80
CA LEU A 76 -14.29 9.19 -11.09
C LEU A 76 -13.69 8.42 -12.27
N ILE A 77 -14.32 7.30 -12.64
CA ILE A 77 -14.05 6.46 -13.82
C ILE A 77 -15.35 5.92 -14.40
#